data_AF-A0A0F9NIK7-F1
#
_entry.id   AF-A0A0F9NIK7-F1
#
_cell.length_a   1.000
_cell.length_b   1.000
_cell.length_c   1.000
_cell.angle_alpha   90.00
_cell.angle_beta   90.00
_cell.angle_gamma   90.00
#
_symmetry.space_group_name_H-M   'P 1'
#
loop_
_entity.id
_entity.type
_entity.pdbx_description
1 polymer ?
#
loop_
_entity_poly.entity_id
_entity_poly.type
_entity_poly.pdbx_seq_one_letter_code
_entity_poly.pdbx_strand_id
1 'polypeptide(L)'
;MVHRKIKSKTSVKDYICGEIKYTCIDYLGVPVWKLHRKRIYDDLARLQPDKPTDGSLNVLAFVVPNKPKRLKLRTTRFLSRKLKLNSGFLSDAILQNLGDNINMNLFGLSPEHVRLLSGSQITNAYRDKLGTKSCMTKRPEYTRLYERNPERFKLFTISFNNDTGRALLVTLDNGQKYMDRVYASSETVKSKMIEYAEKQNWASYSGHRYSQADPDTLIVSGLDYIDGEIPYMDTFACGTIIDGKLTISFKGIADYNLQSLDGMLETGMTCEYCNENVYEDDVQYVGDSYYCQSCFRDHFFFCNDCEESYNLEDEVCIDDDFYVCTYCADDNYL
;
A
#
# COMPACT_ATOMS: atom_id res chain seq x y z
N MET A 1 5.47 17.80 21.96
CA MET A 1 5.32 16.95 23.17
C MET A 1 6.69 16.60 23.72
N VAL A 2 6.97 16.88 24.99
CA VAL A 2 8.25 16.48 25.62
C VAL A 2 8.13 15.00 26.01
N HIS A 3 8.89 14.11 25.37
CA HIS A 3 8.94 12.70 25.74
C HIS A 3 9.56 12.53 27.13
N ARG A 4 8.73 12.23 28.14
CA ARG A 4 9.20 11.92 29.48
C ARG A 4 9.53 10.43 29.57
N LYS A 5 10.83 10.10 29.55
CA LYS A 5 11.26 8.74 29.87
C LYS A 5 10.72 8.33 31.24
N ILE A 6 10.09 7.17 31.30
CA ILE A 6 9.65 6.55 32.57
C ILE A 6 10.88 6.38 33.45
N LYS A 7 10.87 6.98 34.65
CA LYS A 7 11.89 6.72 35.67
C LYS A 7 11.80 5.25 36.06
N SER A 8 12.92 4.54 36.21
CA SER A 8 13.00 3.08 36.42
C SER A 8 12.24 2.49 37.63
N LYS A 9 11.53 3.31 38.41
CA LYS A 9 10.77 2.92 39.61
C LYS A 9 9.27 3.26 39.56
N THR A 10 8.75 3.83 38.47
CA THR A 10 7.32 4.16 38.39
C THR A 10 6.50 2.90 38.08
N SER A 11 5.49 2.59 38.90
CA SER A 11 4.59 1.47 38.62
C SER A 11 3.77 1.73 37.36
N VAL A 12 3.38 0.67 36.62
CA VAL A 12 2.53 0.80 35.42
C VAL A 12 1.22 1.53 35.76
N LYS A 13 0.64 1.23 36.92
CA LYS A 13 -0.54 1.90 37.46
C LYS A 13 -0.35 3.42 37.60
N ASP A 14 0.73 3.85 38.25
CA ASP A 14 0.98 5.27 38.50
C ASP A 14 1.27 6.01 37.20
N TYR A 15 1.97 5.35 36.28
CA TYR A 15 2.22 5.87 34.94
C TYR A 15 0.92 6.10 34.16
N ILE A 16 0.05 5.07 34.06
CA ILE A 16 -1.25 5.18 33.39
C ILE A 16 -2.09 6.31 34.01
N CYS A 17 -2.07 6.44 35.34
CA CYS A 17 -2.78 7.50 36.03
C CYS A 17 -2.22 8.90 35.68
N GLY A 18 -0.91 9.03 35.59
CA GLY A 18 -0.23 10.25 35.14
C GLY A 18 -0.67 10.67 33.74
N GLU A 19 -0.66 9.74 32.78
CA GLU A 19 -1.08 10.01 31.40
C GLU A 19 -2.55 10.42 31.32
N ILE A 20 -3.44 9.67 31.99
CA ILE A 20 -4.88 10.05 32.05
C ILE A 20 -5.03 11.46 32.62
N LYS A 21 -4.32 11.78 33.71
CA LYS A 21 -4.37 13.12 34.33
C LYS A 21 -3.98 14.20 33.33
N TYR A 22 -2.85 14.04 32.63
CA TYR A 22 -2.38 15.02 31.66
C TYR A 22 -3.38 15.22 30.53
N THR A 23 -3.82 14.14 29.89
CA THR A 23 -4.83 14.22 28.82
C THR A 23 -6.13 14.87 29.30
N CYS A 24 -6.63 14.54 30.49
CA CYS A 24 -7.86 15.15 31.00
C CYS A 24 -7.70 16.66 31.25
N ILE A 25 -6.54 17.08 31.79
CA ILE A 25 -6.27 18.50 32.04
C ILE A 25 -6.17 19.26 30.71
N ASP A 26 -5.49 18.69 29.72
CA ASP A 26 -5.28 19.34 28.42
C ASP A 26 -6.57 19.51 27.63
N TYR A 27 -7.44 18.49 27.62
CA TYR A 27 -8.65 18.49 26.78
C TYR A 27 -9.92 18.96 27.50
N LEU A 28 -10.04 18.74 28.81
CA LEU A 28 -11.27 19.01 29.58
C LEU A 28 -11.07 20.01 30.71
N GLY A 29 -9.82 20.40 30.99
CA GLY A 29 -9.47 21.29 32.09
C GLY A 29 -9.37 20.60 33.46
N VAL A 30 -8.75 21.32 34.39
CA VAL A 30 -8.49 20.86 35.77
C VAL A 30 -9.76 20.47 36.56
N PRO A 31 -10.90 21.21 36.47
CA PRO A 31 -12.10 20.87 37.24
C PRO A 31 -12.63 19.47 36.92
N VAL A 32 -12.67 19.11 35.64
CA VAL A 32 -13.18 17.81 35.18
C VAL A 32 -12.28 16.68 35.68
N TRP A 33 -10.96 16.83 35.63
CA TRP A 33 -10.05 15.85 36.24
C TRP A 33 -10.28 15.68 37.75
N LYS A 34 -10.47 16.78 38.51
CA LYS A 34 -10.72 16.71 39.96
C LYS A 34 -11.96 15.89 40.29
N LEU A 35 -13.01 15.98 39.48
CA LEU A 35 -14.26 15.24 39.65
C LEU A 35 -14.05 13.73 39.50
N HIS A 36 -13.27 13.31 38.50
CA HIS A 36 -13.15 11.88 38.15
C HIS A 36 -11.93 11.17 38.73
N ARG A 37 -10.92 11.90 39.24
CA ARG A 37 -9.64 11.31 39.68
C ARG A 37 -9.83 10.17 40.68
N LYS A 38 -10.68 10.34 41.70
CA LYS A 38 -10.85 9.35 42.79
C LYS A 38 -11.29 8.01 42.22
N ARG A 39 -12.35 8.00 41.41
CA ARG A 39 -12.85 6.80 40.72
C ARG A 39 -11.76 6.13 39.89
N ILE A 40 -10.98 6.90 39.12
CA ILE A 40 -9.91 6.37 38.26
C ILE A 40 -8.81 5.73 39.12
N TYR A 41 -8.40 6.36 40.22
CA TYR A 41 -7.44 5.78 41.16
C TYR A 41 -7.96 4.48 41.79
N ASP A 42 -9.22 4.46 42.21
CA ASP A 42 -9.86 3.29 42.82
C ASP A 42 -9.95 2.13 41.81
N ASP A 43 -10.36 2.41 40.57
CA ASP A 43 -10.42 1.43 39.49
C ASP A 43 -9.04 0.88 39.14
N LEU A 44 -8.03 1.74 39.00
CA LEU A 44 -6.65 1.32 38.73
C LEU A 44 -6.05 0.51 39.88
N ALA A 45 -6.33 0.87 41.13
CA ALA A 45 -5.90 0.11 42.31
C ALA A 45 -6.54 -1.27 42.36
N ARG A 46 -7.83 -1.36 42.03
CA ARG A 46 -8.59 -2.62 42.00
C ARG A 46 -8.18 -3.52 40.84
N LEU A 47 -7.94 -2.96 39.66
CA LEU A 47 -7.60 -3.71 38.45
C LEU A 47 -6.11 -4.06 38.38
N GLN A 48 -5.24 -3.33 39.09
CA GLN A 48 -3.79 -3.53 39.13
C GLN A 48 -3.17 -3.75 37.74
N PRO A 49 -3.36 -2.85 36.76
CA PRO A 49 -2.85 -3.07 35.40
C PRO A 49 -1.32 -3.13 35.37
N ASP A 50 -0.79 -4.00 34.52
CA ASP A 50 0.64 -4.22 34.34
C ASP A 50 0.96 -4.68 32.91
N LYS A 51 2.25 -4.73 32.56
CA LYS A 51 2.72 -5.39 31.34
C LYS A 51 2.42 -6.89 31.42
N PRO A 52 2.05 -7.54 30.30
CA PRO A 52 1.88 -8.97 30.28
C PRO A 52 3.24 -9.68 30.40
N THR A 53 3.26 -10.81 31.10
CA THR A 53 4.48 -11.60 31.35
C THR A 53 5.01 -12.31 30.10
N ASP A 54 4.19 -12.43 29.05
CA ASP A 54 4.56 -13.06 27.78
C ASP A 54 5.14 -12.07 26.75
N GLY A 55 5.37 -10.81 27.14
CA GLY A 55 5.94 -9.80 26.25
C GLY A 55 4.97 -9.26 25.20
N SER A 56 3.68 -9.61 25.24
CA SER A 56 2.69 -9.07 24.30
C SER A 56 2.67 -7.53 24.36
N LEU A 57 2.73 -6.89 23.18
CA LEU A 57 2.75 -5.43 23.04
C LEU A 57 1.31 -4.87 22.89
N ASN A 58 1.10 -3.60 23.21
CA ASN A 58 -0.18 -2.89 23.11
C ASN A 58 -1.35 -3.46 23.94
N VAL A 59 -1.04 -4.33 24.90
CA VAL A 59 -2.04 -4.93 25.78
C VAL A 59 -1.65 -4.74 27.23
N LEU A 60 -2.64 -4.49 28.07
CA LEU A 60 -2.47 -4.47 29.52
C LEU A 60 -3.00 -5.79 30.09
N ALA A 61 -2.20 -6.42 30.94
CA ALA A 61 -2.67 -7.49 31.81
C ALA A 61 -3.27 -6.87 33.08
N PHE A 62 -4.41 -7.36 33.56
CA PHE A 62 -5.08 -6.81 34.75
C PHE A 62 -5.86 -7.89 35.52
N VAL A 63 -6.10 -7.62 36.81
CA VAL A 63 -6.84 -8.47 37.72
C VAL A 63 -8.35 -8.30 37.48
N VAL A 64 -9.07 -9.41 37.46
CA VAL A 64 -10.54 -9.44 37.46
C VAL A 64 -10.99 -10.19 38.70
N PRO A 65 -11.92 -9.63 39.51
CA PRO A 65 -12.46 -10.34 40.66
C PRO A 65 -12.98 -11.73 40.26
N ASN A 66 -12.68 -12.73 41.08
CA ASN A 66 -13.12 -14.12 40.89
C ASN A 66 -12.54 -14.81 39.64
N LYS A 67 -11.48 -14.27 39.02
CA LYS A 67 -10.74 -14.95 37.96
C LYS A 67 -9.33 -15.29 38.45
N PRO A 68 -8.90 -16.56 38.38
CA PRO A 68 -7.58 -16.98 38.87
C PRO A 68 -6.43 -16.46 38.00
N LYS A 69 -6.70 -16.13 36.73
CA LYS A 69 -5.72 -15.60 35.78
C LYS A 69 -6.02 -14.15 35.45
N ARG A 70 -4.95 -13.35 35.31
CA ARG A 70 -5.04 -11.98 34.76
C ARG A 70 -5.60 -12.04 33.35
N LEU A 71 -6.51 -11.12 33.02
CA LEU A 71 -7.00 -10.96 31.65
C LEU A 71 -6.11 -9.97 30.89
N LYS A 72 -6.08 -10.09 29.57
CA LYS A 72 -5.39 -9.17 28.66
C LYS A 72 -6.41 -8.42 27.81
N LEU A 73 -6.23 -7.11 27.67
CA LEU A 73 -7.00 -6.29 26.72
C LEU A 73 -6.06 -5.30 26.04
N ARG A 74 -6.36 -4.97 24.78
CA ARG A 74 -5.70 -3.82 24.11
C ARG A 74 -5.82 -2.59 25.00
N THR A 75 -4.76 -1.80 25.11
CA THR A 75 -4.70 -0.63 26.01
C THR A 75 -5.91 0.29 25.85
N THR A 76 -6.27 0.66 24.62
CA THR A 76 -7.47 1.48 24.34
C THR A 76 -8.77 0.82 24.79
N ARG A 77 -8.93 -0.50 24.60
CA ARG A 77 -10.08 -1.25 25.12
C ARG A 77 -10.10 -1.36 26.64
N PHE A 78 -8.95 -1.40 27.29
CA PHE A 78 -8.86 -1.34 28.74
C PHE A 78 -9.33 0.03 29.25
N LEU A 79 -8.84 1.12 28.66
CA LEU A 79 -9.24 2.49 28.99
C LEU A 79 -10.75 2.70 28.80
N SER A 80 -11.31 2.28 27.66
CA SER A 80 -12.74 2.44 27.40
C SER A 80 -13.60 1.48 28.24
N ARG A 81 -13.31 0.18 28.25
CA ARG A 81 -14.22 -0.81 28.87
C ARG A 81 -14.03 -0.97 30.37
N LYS A 82 -12.80 -0.84 30.88
CA LYS A 82 -12.49 -1.09 32.30
C LYS A 82 -12.43 0.19 33.11
N LEU A 83 -11.96 1.28 32.52
CA LEU A 83 -11.96 2.60 33.16
C LEU A 83 -13.15 3.47 32.74
N LYS A 84 -13.98 3.05 31.78
CA LYS A 84 -15.19 3.78 31.34
C LYS A 84 -14.89 5.21 30.92
N LEU A 85 -13.73 5.44 30.30
CA LEU A 85 -13.30 6.79 29.92
C LEU A 85 -14.03 7.32 28.68
N ASN A 86 -14.75 6.48 27.93
CA ASN A 86 -15.58 6.92 26.80
C ASN A 86 -17.04 7.21 27.19
N SER A 87 -17.42 7.09 28.46
CA SER A 87 -18.81 7.28 28.92
C SER A 87 -19.14 8.78 29.09
N GLY A 88 -19.00 9.55 28.00
CA GLY A 88 -19.19 11.01 27.98
C GLY A 88 -18.01 11.81 28.53
N PHE A 89 -16.85 11.17 28.71
CA PHE A 89 -15.68 11.78 29.33
C PHE A 89 -14.61 12.15 28.30
N LEU A 90 -14.09 11.18 27.54
CA LEU A 90 -13.16 11.39 26.42
C LEU A 90 -13.76 10.83 25.13
N SER A 91 -13.51 11.50 24.00
CA SER A 91 -13.86 10.96 22.68
C SER A 91 -12.99 9.76 22.33
N ASP A 92 -13.45 8.93 21.41
CA ASP A 92 -12.68 7.75 20.96
C ASP A 92 -11.33 8.14 20.35
N ALA A 93 -11.25 9.28 19.64
CA ALA A 93 -10.00 9.80 19.09
C ALA A 93 -8.99 10.17 20.20
N ILE A 94 -9.44 10.84 21.27
CA ILE A 94 -8.58 11.19 22.40
C ILE A 94 -8.14 9.92 23.15
N LEU A 95 -9.03 8.93 23.30
CA LEU A 95 -8.69 7.65 23.93
C LEU A 95 -7.68 6.84 23.13
N GLN A 96 -7.77 6.91 21.79
CA GLN A 96 -6.79 6.29 20.92
C GLN A 96 -5.41 6.90 21.15
N ASN A 97 -5.32 8.24 21.12
CA ASN A 97 -4.07 8.97 21.39
C ASN A 97 -3.50 8.67 22.79
N LEU A 98 -4.34 8.68 23.83
CA LEU A 98 -3.94 8.32 25.19
C LEU A 98 -3.43 6.87 25.26
N GLY A 99 -4.12 5.93 24.61
CA GLY A 99 -3.67 4.54 24.52
C GLY A 99 -2.31 4.42 23.86
N ASP A 100 -2.09 5.15 22.76
CA ASP A 100 -0.83 5.17 22.02
C ASP A 100 0.32 5.76 22.85
N ASN A 101 0.08 6.86 23.58
CA ASN A 101 1.07 7.44 24.51
C ASN A 101 1.41 6.48 25.65
N ILE A 102 0.40 5.79 26.20
CA ILE A 102 0.65 4.77 27.22
C ILE A 102 1.51 3.65 26.66
N ASN A 103 1.16 3.18 25.45
CA ASN A 103 1.85 2.08 24.78
C ASN A 103 3.30 2.43 24.44
N MET A 104 3.54 3.60 23.86
CA MET A 104 4.86 4.12 23.51
C MET A 104 5.82 4.09 24.70
N ASN A 105 5.37 4.65 25.82
CA ASN A 105 6.22 4.78 27.00
C ASN A 105 6.33 3.49 27.81
N LEU A 106 5.25 2.70 27.96
CA LEU A 106 5.30 1.45 28.71
C LEU A 106 6.08 0.38 27.96
N PHE A 107 5.79 0.17 26.69
CA PHE A 107 6.35 -0.95 25.95
C PHE A 107 7.63 -0.59 25.20
N GLY A 108 8.08 0.67 25.29
CA GLY A 108 9.16 1.15 24.43
C GLY A 108 8.80 0.97 22.96
N LEU A 109 7.50 1.03 22.64
CA LEU A 109 7.03 1.11 21.26
C LEU A 109 7.56 2.45 20.76
N SER A 110 8.71 2.36 20.12
CA SER A 110 9.48 3.52 19.76
C SER A 110 8.68 4.38 18.76
N PRO A 111 8.98 5.69 18.71
CA PRO A 111 8.59 6.53 17.58
C PRO A 111 8.81 5.77 16.28
N GLU A 112 7.86 5.96 15.35
CA GLU A 112 7.85 5.44 13.98
C GLU A 112 9.21 4.87 13.55
N HIS A 113 9.32 3.53 13.51
CA HIS A 113 10.54 2.91 13.02
C HIS A 113 10.53 2.97 11.50
N VAL A 114 11.08 4.06 10.97
CA VAL A 114 11.34 4.22 9.55
C VAL A 114 12.62 3.48 9.19
N ARG A 115 12.57 2.64 8.15
CA ARG A 115 13.76 2.00 7.55
C ARG A 115 13.68 2.07 6.03
N LEU A 116 14.84 2.20 5.39
CA LEU A 116 15.02 1.99 3.96
C LEU A 116 15.91 0.76 3.79
N LEU A 117 15.33 -0.34 3.36
CA LEU A 117 16.04 -1.59 3.09
C LEU A 117 16.52 -1.60 1.64
N SER A 118 17.69 -2.18 1.37
CA SER A 118 18.27 -2.26 0.01
C SER A 118 18.91 -3.63 -0.23
N GLY A 119 19.10 -3.98 -1.51
CA GLY A 119 19.72 -5.25 -1.88
C GLY A 119 18.93 -6.45 -1.34
N SER A 120 19.64 -7.45 -0.84
CA SER A 120 19.05 -8.69 -0.31
C SER A 120 18.09 -8.48 0.86
N GLN A 121 18.17 -7.33 1.55
CA GLN A 121 17.24 -6.99 2.62
C GLN A 121 15.80 -6.82 2.11
N ILE A 122 15.61 -6.40 0.85
CA ILE A 122 14.30 -6.29 0.23
C ILE A 122 13.68 -7.68 0.10
N THR A 123 14.38 -8.61 -0.54
CA THR A 123 13.92 -9.99 -0.73
C THR A 123 13.67 -10.71 0.59
N ASN A 124 14.53 -10.51 1.59
CA ASN A 124 14.32 -11.02 2.94
C ASN A 124 13.03 -10.47 3.56
N ALA A 125 12.74 -9.18 3.40
CA ALA A 125 11.51 -8.58 3.93
C ALA A 125 10.23 -9.15 3.27
N TYR A 126 10.26 -9.47 1.97
CA TYR A 126 9.16 -10.18 1.30
C TYR A 126 9.00 -11.62 1.83
N ARG A 127 10.11 -12.34 2.04
CA ARG A 127 10.12 -13.69 2.61
C ARG A 127 9.55 -13.72 4.03
N ASP A 128 9.94 -12.74 4.85
CA ASP A 128 9.50 -12.56 6.24
C ASP A 128 8.09 -11.98 6.35
N LYS A 129 7.46 -11.67 5.21
CA LYS A 129 6.08 -11.15 5.11
C LYS A 129 5.89 -9.84 5.90
N LEU A 130 6.88 -8.95 5.85
CA LEU A 130 6.79 -7.64 6.48
C LEU A 130 5.61 -6.86 5.88
N GLY A 131 4.75 -6.26 6.70
CA GLY A 131 3.52 -5.60 6.23
C GLY A 131 2.38 -6.58 5.94
N THR A 132 1.54 -6.25 4.96
CA THR A 132 0.48 -7.15 4.48
C THR A 132 1.01 -8.11 3.40
N LYS A 133 0.31 -9.25 3.26
CA LYS A 133 0.61 -10.23 2.22
C LYS A 133 0.44 -9.58 0.84
N SER A 134 1.44 -9.73 -0.01
CA SER A 134 1.38 -9.45 -1.45
C SER A 134 1.43 -10.75 -2.24
N CYS A 135 1.08 -10.73 -3.53
CA CYS A 135 1.26 -11.89 -4.41
C CYS A 135 2.72 -12.38 -4.42
N MET A 136 3.67 -11.45 -4.38
CA MET A 136 5.12 -11.72 -4.33
C MET A 136 5.60 -12.29 -2.98
N THR A 137 4.77 -12.31 -1.94
CA THR A 137 5.17 -12.86 -0.62
C THR A 137 5.39 -14.38 -0.65
N LYS A 138 4.77 -15.09 -1.60
CA LYS A 138 4.95 -16.54 -1.78
C LYS A 138 6.15 -16.89 -2.66
N ARG A 139 6.63 -15.92 -3.44
CA ARG A 139 7.66 -16.09 -4.47
C ARG A 139 8.71 -14.98 -4.33
N PRO A 140 9.42 -14.90 -3.19
CA PRO A 140 10.35 -13.80 -2.92
C PRO A 140 11.51 -13.75 -3.94
N GLU A 141 11.85 -14.85 -4.60
CA GLU A 141 12.83 -14.92 -5.68
C GLU A 141 12.56 -13.93 -6.81
N TYR A 142 11.30 -13.61 -7.11
CA TYR A 142 10.96 -12.63 -8.14
C TYR A 142 11.27 -11.19 -7.73
N THR A 143 11.54 -10.94 -6.45
CA THR A 143 11.95 -9.59 -6.00
C THR A 143 13.44 -9.31 -6.22
N ARG A 144 14.19 -10.25 -6.82
CA ARG A 144 15.63 -10.12 -7.03
C ARG A 144 16.01 -9.02 -8.02
N LEU A 145 15.09 -8.60 -8.92
CA LEU A 145 15.27 -7.36 -9.69
C LEU A 145 15.57 -6.16 -8.77
N TYR A 146 14.86 -6.03 -7.63
CA TYR A 146 15.11 -4.95 -6.67
C TYR A 146 16.45 -5.12 -5.95
N GLU A 147 16.82 -6.36 -5.65
CA GLU A 147 18.08 -6.67 -4.98
C GLU A 147 19.31 -6.30 -5.82
N ARG A 148 19.25 -6.54 -7.14
CA ARG A 148 20.35 -6.28 -8.08
C ARG A 148 20.58 -4.80 -8.36
N ASN A 149 19.56 -3.97 -8.19
CA ASN A 149 19.61 -2.55 -8.53
C ASN A 149 19.36 -1.69 -7.27
N PRO A 150 20.21 -1.80 -6.21
CA PRO A 150 19.97 -1.16 -4.91
C PRO A 150 20.06 0.38 -4.93
N GLU A 151 20.69 0.95 -5.95
CA GLU A 151 20.70 2.39 -6.23
C GLU A 151 19.37 2.89 -6.79
N ARG A 152 18.64 2.04 -7.52
CA ARG A 152 17.31 2.33 -8.07
C ARG A 152 16.20 2.02 -7.08
N PHE A 153 16.27 0.88 -6.41
CA PHE A 153 15.19 0.39 -5.53
C PHE A 153 15.58 0.34 -4.06
N LYS A 154 14.67 0.84 -3.21
CA LYS A 154 14.70 0.62 -1.77
C LYS A 154 13.32 0.19 -1.30
N LEU A 155 13.24 -0.63 -0.25
CA LEU A 155 11.97 -0.91 0.41
C LEU A 155 11.82 0.02 1.63
N PHE A 156 10.91 0.98 1.51
CA PHE A 156 10.54 1.86 2.61
C PHE A 156 9.58 1.15 3.54
N THR A 157 9.91 1.09 4.83
CA THR A 157 9.09 0.44 5.85
C THR A 157 8.85 1.36 7.04
N ILE A 158 7.63 1.32 7.59
CA ILE A 158 7.28 1.93 8.88
C ILE A 158 6.71 0.86 9.79
N SER A 159 7.12 0.86 11.07
CA SER A 159 6.42 0.15 12.14
C SER A 159 5.87 1.13 13.16
N PHE A 160 4.59 0.99 13.50
CA PHE A 160 3.90 1.83 14.48
C PHE A 160 2.86 1.00 15.24
N ASN A 161 2.94 0.95 16.57
CA ASN A 161 1.98 0.21 17.41
C ASN A 161 1.71 -1.25 16.95
N ASN A 162 2.78 -2.02 16.67
CA ASN A 162 2.76 -3.38 16.10
C ASN A 162 2.20 -3.50 14.68
N ASP A 163 1.62 -2.44 14.13
CA ASP A 163 1.30 -2.38 12.73
C ASP A 163 2.56 -2.09 11.94
N THR A 164 2.60 -2.64 10.72
CA THR A 164 3.72 -2.46 9.81
C THR A 164 3.19 -2.10 8.44
N GLY A 165 3.97 -1.33 7.71
CA GLY A 165 3.69 -0.95 6.35
C GLY A 165 4.96 -0.90 5.55
N ARG A 166 4.80 -1.13 4.25
CA ARG A 166 5.89 -1.05 3.30
C ARG A 166 5.43 -0.51 1.95
N ALA A 167 6.36 0.12 1.24
CA ALA A 167 6.20 0.60 -0.12
C ALA A 167 7.56 0.51 -0.81
N LEU A 168 7.56 0.27 -2.11
CA LEU A 168 8.78 0.38 -2.90
C LEU A 168 9.09 1.88 -3.08
N LEU A 169 10.35 2.25 -2.85
CA LEU A 169 10.86 3.58 -3.13
C LEU A 169 11.79 3.48 -4.34
N VAL A 170 11.37 4.07 -5.44
CA VAL A 170 12.00 3.99 -6.75
C VAL A 170 12.73 5.29 -7.07
N THR A 171 13.89 5.18 -7.69
CA THR A 171 14.68 6.32 -8.17
C THR A 171 14.57 6.41 -9.68
N LEU A 172 13.83 7.41 -10.15
CA LEU A 172 13.60 7.66 -11.57
C LEU A 172 14.88 8.16 -12.25
N ASP A 173 14.92 8.12 -13.57
CA ASP A 173 16.09 8.59 -14.35
C ASP A 173 16.38 10.08 -14.20
N ASN A 174 15.36 10.89 -13.91
CA ASN A 174 15.52 12.30 -13.57
C ASN A 174 16.03 12.54 -12.13
N GLY A 175 16.32 11.47 -11.37
CA GLY A 175 16.79 11.51 -9.98
C GLY A 175 15.70 11.66 -8.92
N GLN A 176 14.44 11.91 -9.31
CA GLN A 176 13.31 12.01 -8.38
C GLN A 176 13.03 10.66 -7.70
N LYS A 177 12.55 10.73 -6.46
CA LYS A 177 12.08 9.56 -5.71
C LYS A 177 10.56 9.42 -5.84
N TYR A 178 10.13 8.21 -6.16
CA TYR A 178 8.73 7.82 -6.27
C TYR A 178 8.42 6.70 -5.27
N MET A 179 7.48 6.95 -4.35
CA MET A 179 6.95 5.94 -3.43
C MET A 179 5.75 5.26 -4.08
N ASP A 180 5.93 3.98 -4.41
CA ASP A 180 4.89 3.13 -4.98
C ASP A 180 3.78 2.81 -3.96
N ARG A 181 2.83 1.97 -4.35
CA ARG A 181 1.67 1.57 -3.56
C ARG A 181 2.05 1.13 -2.14
N VAL A 182 1.28 1.63 -1.17
CA VAL A 182 1.50 1.36 0.25
C VAL A 182 0.74 0.10 0.68
N TYR A 183 1.48 -0.91 1.15
CA TYR A 183 0.95 -2.13 1.75
C TYR A 183 1.11 -2.07 3.27
N ALA A 184 0.04 -1.69 3.97
CA ALA A 184 0.04 -1.49 5.41
C ALA A 184 -0.99 -2.38 6.12
N SER A 185 -0.68 -2.79 7.36
CA SER A 185 -1.60 -3.57 8.21
C SER A 185 -2.70 -2.74 8.85
N SER A 186 -2.59 -1.41 8.81
CA SER A 186 -3.63 -0.47 9.26
C SER A 186 -3.60 0.84 8.47
N GLU A 187 -4.75 1.52 8.39
CA GLU A 187 -4.85 2.82 7.73
C GLU A 187 -3.96 3.87 8.42
N THR A 188 -3.80 3.79 9.75
CA THR A 188 -2.90 4.67 10.51
C THR A 188 -1.45 4.59 10.01
N VAL A 189 -0.93 3.37 9.77
CA VAL A 189 0.41 3.21 9.22
C VAL A 189 0.49 3.73 7.80
N LYS A 190 -0.53 3.47 6.97
CA LYS A 190 -0.59 3.99 5.61
C LYS A 190 -0.55 5.52 5.58
N SER A 191 -1.35 6.19 6.39
CA SER A 191 -1.34 7.66 6.50
C SER A 191 0.03 8.19 6.94
N LYS A 192 0.69 7.52 7.90
CA LYS A 192 2.04 7.90 8.36
C LYS A 192 3.10 7.75 7.27
N MET A 193 2.99 6.72 6.44
CA MET A 193 3.91 6.54 5.30
C MET A 193 3.76 7.65 4.25
N ILE A 194 2.51 8.04 3.95
CA ILE A 194 2.21 9.15 3.03
C ILE A 194 2.73 10.48 3.61
N GLU A 195 2.42 10.78 4.87
CA GLU A 195 2.93 11.98 5.56
C GLU A 195 4.46 12.04 5.57
N TYR A 196 5.12 10.89 5.76
CA TYR A 196 6.58 10.81 5.70
C TYR A 196 7.10 11.13 4.29
N ALA A 197 6.52 10.52 3.26
CA ALA A 197 6.90 10.75 1.86
C ALA A 197 6.73 12.22 1.45
N GLU A 198 5.61 12.85 1.82
CA GLU A 198 5.36 14.28 1.58
C GLU A 198 6.43 15.16 2.23
N LYS A 199 6.79 14.89 3.50
CA LYS A 199 7.87 15.62 4.20
C LYS A 199 9.24 15.44 3.54
N GLN A 200 9.47 14.32 2.87
CA GLN A 200 10.70 14.07 2.10
C GLN A 200 10.63 14.57 0.66
N ASN A 201 9.51 15.18 0.25
CA ASN A 201 9.25 15.62 -1.13
C ASN A 201 9.36 14.47 -2.14
N TRP A 202 8.90 13.27 -1.76
CA TRP A 202 8.78 12.13 -2.68
C TRP A 202 7.44 12.19 -3.39
N ALA A 203 7.44 11.98 -4.71
CA ALA A 203 6.19 11.67 -5.41
C ALA A 203 5.62 10.36 -4.86
N SER A 204 4.30 10.19 -4.86
CA SER A 204 3.70 8.95 -4.37
C SER A 204 2.44 8.54 -5.12
N TYR A 205 2.17 7.25 -5.09
CA TYR A 205 0.90 6.69 -5.55
C TYR A 205 -0.24 7.09 -4.60
N SER A 206 -1.18 7.91 -5.06
CA SER A 206 -2.45 8.17 -4.37
C SER A 206 -3.58 7.55 -5.19
N GLY A 207 -4.23 6.52 -4.66
CA GLY A 207 -5.09 5.55 -5.38
C GLY A 207 -6.25 6.04 -6.25
N HIS A 208 -6.38 7.35 -6.51
CA HIS A 208 -7.32 7.91 -7.47
C HIS A 208 -6.72 8.97 -8.43
N ARG A 209 -5.47 9.40 -8.26
CA ARG A 209 -4.75 10.32 -9.18
C ARG A 209 -3.24 10.13 -9.01
N TYR A 210 -2.47 10.05 -10.10
CA TYR A 210 -1.01 10.23 -10.08
C TYR A 210 -0.72 11.68 -9.72
N SER A 211 -0.82 12.02 -8.44
CA SER A 211 -1.09 13.39 -8.04
C SER A 211 0.12 14.31 -8.06
N GLN A 212 1.34 13.81 -8.33
CA GLN A 212 2.57 14.61 -8.22
C GLN A 212 3.69 14.30 -9.23
N ALA A 213 3.57 13.28 -10.06
CA ALA A 213 4.58 12.97 -11.07
C ALA A 213 3.92 12.95 -12.45
N ASP A 214 4.59 13.58 -13.42
CA ASP A 214 4.22 13.46 -14.82
C ASP A 214 4.40 11.98 -15.25
N PRO A 215 3.34 11.30 -15.72
CA PRO A 215 3.41 9.92 -16.17
C PRO A 215 4.54 9.64 -17.16
N ASP A 216 4.89 10.60 -18.02
CA ASP A 216 5.98 10.48 -19.00
C ASP A 216 7.39 10.50 -18.36
N THR A 217 7.48 10.88 -17.09
CA THR A 217 8.75 10.92 -16.33
C THR A 217 8.95 9.70 -15.44
N LEU A 218 7.94 8.82 -15.31
CA LEU A 218 7.99 7.61 -14.50
C LEU A 218 8.74 6.50 -15.25
N ILE A 219 10.04 6.71 -15.46
CA ILE A 219 10.94 5.82 -16.20
C ILE A 219 12.16 5.48 -15.33
N VAL A 220 12.55 4.21 -15.36
CA VAL A 220 13.78 3.70 -14.74
C VAL A 220 14.52 2.84 -15.76
N SER A 221 15.64 3.35 -16.25
CA SER A 221 16.43 2.67 -17.28
C SER A 221 17.69 2.01 -16.70
N GLY A 222 18.22 1.06 -17.47
CA GLY A 222 19.55 0.48 -17.22
C GLY A 222 19.56 -0.57 -16.11
N LEU A 223 18.45 -1.27 -15.89
CA LEU A 223 18.34 -2.26 -14.82
C LEU A 223 18.98 -3.60 -15.21
N ASP A 224 19.78 -4.13 -14.30
CA ASP A 224 20.22 -5.53 -14.33
C ASP A 224 19.07 -6.45 -13.97
N TYR A 225 18.72 -7.36 -14.88
CA TYR A 225 17.60 -8.28 -14.71
C TYR A 225 17.99 -9.73 -15.07
N ILE A 226 17.17 -10.67 -14.61
CA ILE A 226 17.17 -12.06 -15.05
C ILE A 226 15.72 -12.40 -15.31
N ASP A 227 15.44 -12.98 -16.48
CA ASP A 227 14.12 -13.48 -16.82
C ASP A 227 13.69 -14.60 -15.86
N GLY A 228 12.46 -14.57 -15.39
CA GLY A 228 11.99 -15.41 -14.27
C GLY A 228 12.26 -14.83 -12.88
N GLU A 229 12.87 -13.65 -12.77
CA GLU A 229 13.13 -12.96 -11.49
C GLU A 229 12.64 -11.51 -11.46
N ILE A 230 11.57 -11.23 -12.21
CA ILE A 230 10.95 -9.91 -12.32
C ILE A 230 9.65 -9.90 -11.52
N PRO A 231 9.49 -9.03 -10.52
CA PRO A 231 8.30 -9.03 -9.69
C PRO A 231 7.13 -8.40 -10.46
N TYR A 232 5.91 -8.75 -10.05
CA TYR A 232 4.72 -7.98 -10.44
C TYR A 232 4.89 -6.50 -10.08
N MET A 233 4.71 -5.62 -11.06
CA MET A 233 4.83 -4.17 -10.92
C MET A 233 3.44 -3.49 -11.00
N ASP A 234 2.96 -2.94 -9.88
CA ASP A 234 1.68 -2.21 -9.86
C ASP A 234 1.75 -0.90 -10.65
N THR A 235 2.84 -0.13 -10.51
CA THR A 235 3.01 1.17 -11.18
C THR A 235 3.81 1.04 -12.48
N PHE A 236 5.00 0.45 -12.45
CA PHE A 236 5.88 0.36 -13.61
C PHE A 236 5.55 -0.88 -14.46
N ALA A 237 4.35 -0.91 -15.03
CA ALA A 237 3.78 -2.07 -15.71
C ALA A 237 4.41 -2.38 -17.07
N CYS A 238 5.13 -1.43 -17.66
CA CYS A 238 5.72 -1.56 -19.00
C CYS A 238 7.21 -1.87 -18.90
N GLY A 239 7.70 -2.79 -19.74
CA GLY A 239 9.13 -3.12 -19.86
C GLY A 239 9.61 -3.10 -21.32
N THR A 240 10.85 -2.69 -21.54
CA THR A 240 11.57 -2.82 -22.83
C THR A 240 13.04 -3.12 -22.57
N ILE A 241 13.71 -3.84 -23.49
CA ILE A 241 15.14 -4.13 -23.38
C ILE A 241 15.94 -3.23 -24.31
N ILE A 242 16.79 -2.38 -23.72
CA ILE A 242 17.67 -1.45 -24.43
C ILE A 242 19.11 -1.79 -24.04
N ASP A 243 19.96 -2.08 -25.02
CA ASP A 243 21.38 -2.43 -24.81
C ASP A 243 21.59 -3.57 -23.79
N GLY A 244 20.68 -4.56 -23.80
CA GLY A 244 20.74 -5.72 -22.89
C GLY A 244 20.36 -5.40 -21.44
N LYS A 245 19.77 -4.23 -21.17
CA LYS A 245 19.28 -3.82 -19.86
C LYS A 245 17.77 -3.59 -19.90
N LEU A 246 17.11 -3.84 -18.78
CA LEU A 246 15.67 -3.59 -18.66
C LEU A 246 15.44 -2.10 -18.37
N THR A 247 14.53 -1.51 -19.13
CA THR A 247 13.92 -0.22 -18.84
C THR A 247 12.47 -0.46 -18.48
N ILE A 248 12.04 0.07 -17.33
CA ILE A 248 10.64 -0.02 -16.88
C ILE A 248 9.99 1.36 -16.88
N SER A 249 8.71 1.42 -17.25
CA SER A 249 7.95 2.67 -17.27
C SER A 249 6.52 2.47 -16.81
N PHE A 250 5.87 3.58 -16.46
CA PHE A 250 4.44 3.60 -16.15
C PHE A 250 3.56 3.39 -17.40
N LYS A 251 3.96 3.99 -18.53
CA LYS A 251 3.28 3.92 -19.83
C LYS A 251 4.31 4.09 -20.96
N GLY A 252 3.92 3.82 -22.21
CA GLY A 252 4.74 4.05 -23.41
C GLY A 252 5.06 2.75 -24.16
N ILE A 253 6.06 2.81 -25.05
CA ILE A 253 6.50 1.66 -25.86
C ILE A 253 6.99 0.55 -24.93
N ALA A 254 6.25 -0.55 -24.90
CA ALA A 254 6.48 -1.68 -24.01
C ALA A 254 6.50 -2.96 -24.85
N ASP A 255 7.67 -3.60 -24.89
CA ASP A 255 7.79 -4.95 -25.47
C ASP A 255 7.23 -6.00 -24.51
N TYR A 256 7.18 -5.68 -23.20
CA TYR A 256 6.82 -6.60 -22.14
C TYR A 256 5.83 -6.01 -21.15
N ASN A 257 4.92 -6.87 -20.67
CA ASN A 257 4.03 -6.58 -19.55
C ASN A 257 4.63 -7.10 -18.24
N LEU A 258 4.83 -6.22 -17.26
CA LEU A 258 5.44 -6.54 -15.97
C LEU A 258 4.40 -6.81 -14.88
N GLN A 259 3.16 -7.11 -15.27
CA GLN A 259 2.07 -7.51 -14.39
C GLN A 259 1.84 -9.02 -14.34
N SER A 260 2.79 -9.82 -14.84
CA SER A 260 2.74 -11.27 -14.59
C SER A 260 3.11 -11.60 -13.14
N LEU A 261 2.59 -12.73 -12.66
CA LEU A 261 2.85 -13.27 -11.32
C LEU A 261 3.92 -14.36 -11.30
N ASP A 262 4.47 -14.74 -12.45
CA ASP A 262 5.37 -15.90 -12.62
C ASP A 262 6.85 -15.55 -12.73
N GLY A 263 7.18 -14.25 -12.77
CA GLY A 263 8.55 -13.78 -12.82
C GLY A 263 9.08 -13.50 -14.22
N MET A 264 8.37 -13.93 -15.26
CA MET A 264 8.84 -13.94 -16.64
C MET A 264 8.53 -12.62 -17.36
N LEU A 265 9.36 -12.28 -18.34
CA LEU A 265 9.04 -11.27 -19.34
C LEU A 265 8.05 -11.86 -20.35
N GLU A 266 6.78 -11.53 -20.16
CA GLU A 266 5.73 -11.86 -21.13
C GLU A 266 5.67 -10.77 -22.20
N THR A 267 5.84 -11.15 -23.46
CA THR A 267 5.62 -10.25 -24.59
C THR A 267 4.15 -9.88 -24.65
N GLY A 268 3.85 -8.58 -24.67
CA GLY A 268 2.49 -8.08 -24.85
C GLY A 268 2.46 -7.08 -26.00
N MET A 269 1.35 -6.99 -26.71
CA MET A 269 1.19 -6.03 -27.81
C MET A 269 0.61 -4.74 -27.26
N THR A 270 1.00 -3.58 -27.78
CA THR A 270 0.42 -2.30 -27.33
C THR A 270 -0.68 -1.89 -28.30
N CYS A 271 -1.88 -1.63 -27.79
CA CYS A 271 -2.99 -1.11 -28.57
C CYS A 271 -2.63 0.26 -29.17
N GLU A 272 -2.65 0.37 -30.49
CA GLU A 272 -2.30 1.59 -31.25
C GLU A 272 -3.18 2.79 -30.86
N TYR A 273 -4.42 2.54 -30.44
CA TYR A 273 -5.38 3.60 -30.12
C TYR A 273 -5.27 4.10 -28.68
N CYS A 274 -5.35 3.20 -27.68
CA CYS A 274 -5.37 3.59 -26.27
C CYS A 274 -4.00 3.47 -25.57
N ASN A 275 -2.99 2.92 -26.24
CA ASN A 275 -1.67 2.61 -25.67
C ASN A 275 -1.70 1.64 -24.47
N GLU A 276 -2.78 0.88 -24.30
CA GLU A 276 -2.85 -0.18 -23.29
C GLU A 276 -2.15 -1.44 -23.81
N ASN A 277 -1.48 -2.17 -22.93
CA ASN A 277 -0.92 -3.47 -23.26
C ASN A 277 -2.04 -4.52 -23.34
N VAL A 278 -2.03 -5.32 -24.40
CA VAL A 278 -3.01 -6.33 -24.74
C VAL A 278 -2.29 -7.67 -24.82
N TYR A 279 -2.86 -8.68 -24.19
CA TYR A 279 -2.38 -10.06 -24.35
C TYR A 279 -2.60 -10.51 -25.79
N GLU A 280 -1.72 -11.37 -26.28
CA GLU A 280 -1.81 -11.94 -27.63
C GLU A 280 -3.17 -12.60 -27.91
N ASP A 281 -3.82 -13.17 -26.90
CA ASP A 281 -5.14 -13.79 -27.01
C ASP A 281 -6.30 -12.77 -27.10
N ASP A 282 -6.08 -11.52 -26.68
CA ASP A 282 -7.10 -10.46 -26.60
C ASP A 282 -6.92 -9.37 -27.65
N VAL A 283 -5.87 -9.47 -28.48
CA VAL A 283 -5.51 -8.48 -29.49
C VAL A 283 -6.30 -8.69 -30.78
N GLN A 284 -6.69 -7.59 -31.41
CA GLN A 284 -7.27 -7.57 -32.75
C GLN A 284 -6.28 -6.94 -33.72
N TYR A 285 -6.10 -7.55 -34.89
CA TYR A 285 -5.16 -7.10 -35.91
C TYR A 285 -5.90 -6.34 -37.00
N VAL A 286 -5.45 -5.14 -37.33
CA VAL A 286 -5.89 -4.40 -38.51
C VAL A 286 -4.64 -3.96 -39.27
N GLY A 287 -4.32 -4.67 -40.35
CA GLY A 287 -3.02 -4.53 -41.02
C GLY A 287 -1.87 -4.91 -40.09
N ASP A 288 -0.90 -4.00 -39.93
CA ASP A 288 0.27 -4.16 -39.06
C ASP A 288 0.05 -3.57 -37.64
N SER A 289 -1.15 -3.09 -37.34
CA SER A 289 -1.49 -2.44 -36.07
C SER A 289 -2.28 -3.36 -35.13
N TYR A 290 -2.08 -3.16 -33.82
CA TYR A 290 -2.70 -3.94 -32.76
C TYR A 290 -3.77 -3.11 -32.04
N TYR A 291 -4.92 -3.71 -31.74
CA TYR A 291 -5.98 -3.03 -31.01
C TYR A 291 -6.49 -3.90 -29.86
N CYS A 292 -6.74 -3.29 -28.71
CA CYS A 292 -7.49 -3.97 -27.66
C CYS A 292 -8.94 -4.18 -28.11
N GLN A 293 -9.62 -5.19 -27.56
CA GLN A 293 -10.99 -5.52 -27.97
C GLN A 293 -11.96 -4.33 -27.90
N SER A 294 -11.82 -3.43 -26.91
CA SER A 294 -12.68 -2.23 -26.82
C SER A 294 -12.42 -1.29 -27.99
N CYS A 295 -11.16 -0.90 -28.20
CA CYS A 295 -10.80 0.01 -29.29
C CYS A 295 -11.10 -0.58 -30.66
N PHE A 296 -10.96 -1.90 -30.83
CA PHE A 296 -11.38 -2.55 -32.06
C PHE A 296 -12.88 -2.35 -32.30
N ARG A 297 -13.73 -2.66 -31.33
CA ARG A 297 -15.20 -2.52 -31.46
C ARG A 297 -15.66 -1.08 -31.63
N ASP A 298 -14.94 -0.12 -31.04
CA ASP A 298 -15.30 1.30 -31.09
C ASP A 298 -14.90 1.97 -32.41
N HIS A 299 -14.02 1.35 -33.21
CA HIS A 299 -13.43 1.96 -34.41
C HIS A 299 -13.48 1.10 -35.68
N PHE A 300 -13.64 -0.22 -35.55
CA PHE A 300 -13.58 -1.17 -36.64
C PHE A 300 -14.72 -2.18 -36.60
N PHE A 301 -15.01 -2.79 -37.74
CA PHE A 301 -15.89 -3.95 -37.86
C PHE A 301 -15.29 -5.00 -38.79
N PHE A 302 -15.79 -6.23 -38.71
CA PHE A 302 -15.46 -7.30 -39.65
C PHE A 302 -16.49 -7.33 -40.77
N CYS A 303 -16.04 -7.25 -42.01
CA CYS A 303 -16.91 -7.43 -43.16
C CYS A 303 -17.35 -8.90 -43.25
N ASN A 304 -18.67 -9.15 -43.26
CA ASN A 304 -19.21 -10.51 -43.31
C ASN A 304 -18.95 -11.24 -44.65
N ASP A 305 -18.54 -10.52 -45.70
CA ASP A 305 -18.35 -11.09 -47.05
C ASP A 305 -16.87 -11.40 -47.34
N CYS A 306 -15.97 -10.43 -47.15
CA CYS A 306 -14.53 -10.65 -47.39
C CYS A 306 -13.73 -11.04 -46.13
N GLU A 307 -14.36 -11.08 -44.96
CA GLU A 307 -13.74 -11.43 -43.67
C GLU A 307 -12.57 -10.52 -43.23
N GLU A 308 -12.41 -9.36 -43.87
CA GLU A 308 -11.40 -8.35 -43.50
C GLU A 308 -11.97 -7.30 -42.53
N SER A 309 -11.07 -6.64 -41.79
CA SER A 309 -11.43 -5.54 -40.88
C SER A 309 -11.38 -4.19 -41.58
N TYR A 310 -12.42 -3.37 -41.39
CA TYR A 310 -12.53 -2.02 -41.95
C TYR A 310 -12.90 -1.01 -40.86
N ASN A 311 -12.70 0.28 -41.12
CA ASN A 311 -13.20 1.32 -40.22
C ASN A 311 -14.73 1.27 -40.18
N LEU A 312 -15.32 1.59 -39.04
CA LEU A 312 -16.79 1.68 -38.90
C LEU A 312 -17.43 2.68 -39.88
N GLU A 313 -16.68 3.65 -40.38
CA GLU A 313 -17.17 4.60 -41.39
C GLU A 313 -17.41 3.95 -42.77
N ASP A 314 -16.78 2.79 -43.04
CA ASP A 314 -16.92 2.02 -44.27
C ASP A 314 -18.00 0.92 -44.16
N GLU A 315 -18.76 0.89 -43.07
CA GLU A 315 -19.79 -0.10 -42.78
C GLU A 315 -21.07 0.12 -43.59
N VAL A 316 -21.53 -0.92 -44.28
CA VAL A 316 -22.81 -0.96 -44.99
C VAL A 316 -23.64 -2.12 -44.46
N CYS A 317 -24.82 -1.82 -43.89
CA CYS A 317 -25.78 -2.81 -43.41
C CYS A 317 -26.68 -3.28 -44.56
N ILE A 318 -26.61 -4.58 -44.90
CA ILE A 318 -27.44 -5.20 -45.95
C ILE A 318 -28.74 -5.79 -45.35
N ASP A 319 -28.66 -6.34 -44.13
CA ASP A 319 -29.77 -6.89 -43.34
C ASP A 319 -29.46 -6.71 -41.83
N ASP A 320 -30.44 -6.94 -40.95
CA ASP A 320 -30.42 -6.56 -39.51
C ASP A 320 -29.14 -6.98 -38.73
N ASP A 321 -28.42 -8.00 -39.18
CA ASP A 321 -27.13 -8.45 -38.61
C ASP A 321 -26.05 -8.76 -39.67
N PHE A 322 -26.20 -8.23 -40.89
CA PHE A 322 -25.27 -8.48 -42.00
C PHE A 322 -24.61 -7.18 -42.48
N TYR A 323 -23.38 -6.97 -42.00
CA TYR A 323 -22.58 -5.78 -42.30
C TYR A 323 -21.45 -6.14 -43.27
N VAL A 324 -21.30 -5.36 -44.32
CA VAL A 324 -20.24 -5.52 -45.33
C VAL A 324 -19.50 -4.20 -45.53
N CYS A 325 -18.29 -4.25 -46.07
CA CYS A 325 -17.58 -3.05 -46.49
C CYS A 325 -18.23 -2.44 -47.74
N THR A 326 -18.02 -1.14 -47.94
CA THR A 326 -18.50 -0.39 -49.12
C THR A 326 -18.16 -1.07 -50.45
N TYR A 327 -16.97 -1.68 -50.58
CA TYR A 327 -16.57 -2.41 -51.78
C TYR A 327 -17.44 -3.65 -52.03
N CYS A 328 -17.65 -4.49 -51.01
CA CYS A 328 -18.51 -5.67 -51.12
C CYS A 328 -19.97 -5.28 -51.37
N ALA A 329 -20.44 -4.19 -50.75
CA ALA A 329 -21.78 -3.64 -51.03
C ALA A 329 -21.96 -3.31 -52.51
N ASP A 330 -21.01 -2.56 -53.09
CA ASP A 330 -21.06 -2.11 -54.49
C ASP A 330 -20.94 -3.26 -55.50
N ASP A 331 -20.17 -4.31 -55.20
CA ASP A 331 -19.94 -5.44 -56.13
C ASP A 331 -21.06 -6.50 -56.08
N ASN A 332 -21.64 -6.74 -54.89
CA ASN A 332 -22.52 -7.89 -54.66
C ASN A 332 -23.97 -7.55 -54.32
N TYR A 333 -24.28 -6.32 -53.89
CA TYR A 333 -25.59 -6.00 -53.27
C TYR A 333 -26.30 -4.75 -53.82
N LEU A 334 -25.60 -3.86 -54.53
CA LEU A 334 -26.14 -2.64 -55.16
C LEU A 334 -26.10 -2.73 -56.69
#